data_AF-K7LBJ2-F1
#
_entry.id   AF-K7LBJ2-F1
#
_cell.length_a   1.000
_cell.length_b   1.000
_cell.length_c   1.000
_cell.angle_alpha   90.00
_cell.angle_beta   90.00
_cell.angle_gamma   90.00
#
_symmetry.space_group_name_H-M   'P 1'
#
loop_
_entity.id
_entity.type
_entity.pdbx_description
1 polymer ?
#
loop_
_entity_poly.entity_id
_entity_poly.type
_entity_poly.pdbx_seq_one_letter_code
_entity_poly.pdbx_strand_id
1 'polypeptide(L)'
;MTIAEEIDDMFLGDAEVWRRPSIGQAGPLGGDFPVVTSEGHNIPDVIFTSPIENLAEVAKCLDKVDGVVDHGVVSKVPCTVVIASQTGLKILDKLTADIVG
;
A
#
# COMPACT_ATOMS: atom_id res chain seq x y z
N MET A 1 -2.20 -18.49 11.30
CA MET A 1 -1.68 -17.14 11.08
C MET A 1 -2.82 -16.17 10.93
N THR A 2 -2.67 -14.97 11.46
CA THR A 2 -3.55 -13.86 11.03
C THR A 2 -3.06 -13.35 9.68
N ILE A 3 -3.93 -12.81 8.83
CA ILE A 3 -3.53 -12.23 7.52
C ILE A 3 -2.41 -11.19 7.69
N ALA A 4 -2.46 -10.39 8.77
CA ALA A 4 -1.42 -9.41 9.07
C ALA A 4 -0.04 -10.04 9.36
N GLU A 5 -0.02 -11.20 10.01
CA GLU A 5 1.22 -11.95 10.29
C GLU A 5 1.78 -12.57 9.01
N GLU A 6 0.92 -13.05 8.11
CA GLU A 6 1.36 -13.53 6.79
C GLU A 6 1.99 -12.43 5.93
N ILE A 7 1.39 -11.24 5.93
CA ILE A 7 1.95 -10.08 5.23
C ILE A 7 3.28 -9.65 5.89
N ASP A 8 3.37 -9.68 7.22
CA ASP A 8 4.60 -9.32 7.95
C ASP A 8 5.75 -10.28 7.61
N ASP A 9 5.47 -11.59 7.62
CA ASP A 9 6.45 -12.63 7.26
C ASP A 9 6.96 -12.49 5.81
N MET A 10 6.11 -12.04 4.89
CA MET A 10 6.51 -11.84 3.48
C MET A 10 7.54 -10.72 3.30
N PHE A 11 7.58 -9.75 4.21
CA PHE A 11 8.48 -8.59 4.16
C PHE A 11 9.38 -8.54 5.39
N LEU A 12 9.68 -9.70 5.99
CA LEU A 12 10.42 -9.80 7.24
C LEU A 12 11.79 -9.11 7.13
N GLY A 13 11.97 -8.06 7.92
CA GLY A 13 13.19 -7.24 7.94
C GLY A 13 13.16 -6.03 7.02
N ASP A 14 12.22 -5.98 6.06
CA ASP A 14 12.05 -4.85 5.15
C ASP A 14 10.87 -3.95 5.54
N ALA A 15 9.80 -4.53 6.10
CA ALA A 15 8.61 -3.79 6.52
C ALA A 15 8.04 -4.28 7.86
N GLU A 16 7.18 -3.45 8.43
CA GLU A 16 6.32 -3.80 9.57
C GLU A 16 4.84 -3.65 9.20
N VAL A 17 3.99 -4.53 9.71
CA VAL A 17 2.52 -4.43 9.53
C VAL A 17 1.86 -3.76 10.72
N TRP A 18 1.26 -2.60 10.48
CA TRP A 18 0.53 -1.82 11.47
C TRP A 18 -0.97 -1.83 11.17
N ARG A 19 -1.80 -1.83 12.21
CA ARG A 19 -3.25 -1.73 12.03
C ARG A 19 -3.66 -0.26 12.15
N ARG A 20 -4.39 0.24 11.14
CA ARG A 20 -4.85 1.63 11.11
C ARG A 20 -5.99 1.84 12.11
N PRO A 21 -5.89 2.83 13.03
CA PRO A 21 -6.98 3.17 13.94
C PRO A 21 -7.95 4.16 13.29
N SER A 22 -9.23 4.03 13.59
CA SER A 22 -10.25 5.05 13.29
C SER A 22 -10.17 6.22 14.27
N ILE A 23 -9.77 5.94 15.52
CA ILE A 23 -9.53 6.91 16.58
C ILE A 23 -8.29 6.46 17.36
N GLY A 24 -7.40 7.41 17.69
CA GLY A 24 -6.21 7.14 18.51
C GLY A 24 -4.93 7.04 17.69
N GLN A 25 -3.97 6.28 18.20
CA GLN A 25 -2.61 6.17 17.64
C GLN A 25 -2.41 4.84 16.91
N ALA A 26 -1.75 4.89 15.75
CA ALA A 26 -1.46 3.70 14.98
C ALA A 26 -0.41 2.84 15.68
N GLY A 27 -0.50 1.52 15.48
CA GLY A 27 0.44 0.56 16.05
C GLY A 27 0.18 -0.85 15.53
N PRO A 28 1.04 -1.83 15.86
CA PRO A 28 0.92 -3.21 15.39
C PRO A 28 -0.42 -3.85 15.80
N LEU A 29 -0.99 -3.43 16.94
CA LEU A 29 -2.26 -3.93 17.44
C LEU A 29 -3.48 -3.10 17.00
N GLY A 30 -3.29 -1.88 16.48
CA GLY A 30 -4.37 -0.99 16.04
C GLY A 30 -5.28 -0.42 17.13
N GLY A 31 -5.11 -0.89 18.37
CA GLY A 31 -5.96 -0.52 19.50
C GLY A 31 -7.38 -1.09 19.37
N ASP A 32 -8.29 -0.54 20.19
CA ASP A 32 -9.68 -1.03 20.29
C ASP A 32 -10.59 -0.55 19.14
N PHE A 33 -10.10 0.36 18.29
CA PHE A 33 -10.91 1.04 17.27
C PHE A 33 -10.26 0.96 15.87
N PRO A 34 -10.06 -0.23 15.28
CA PRO A 34 -9.50 -0.34 13.93
C PRO A 34 -10.39 0.35 12.90
N VAL A 35 -9.78 0.86 11.82
CA VAL A 35 -10.53 1.31 10.65
C VAL A 35 -11.21 0.12 10.00
N VAL A 36 -12.51 0.29 9.73
CA VAL A 36 -13.33 -0.64 8.97
C VAL A 36 -13.91 0.11 7.77
N THR A 37 -13.72 -0.42 6.56
CA THR A 37 -14.29 0.16 5.34
C THR A 37 -15.81 0.02 5.31
N SER A 38 -16.48 0.69 4.37
CA SER A 38 -17.93 0.54 4.15
C SER A 38 -18.36 -0.90 3.86
N GLU A 39 -17.45 -1.71 3.31
CA GLU A 39 -17.65 -3.12 2.97
C GLU A 39 -17.33 -4.07 4.13
N GLY A 40 -16.82 -3.56 5.27
CA GLY A 40 -16.49 -4.37 6.44
C GLY A 40 -15.05 -4.87 6.49
N HIS A 41 -14.13 -4.31 5.69
CA HIS A 41 -12.72 -4.73 5.67
C HIS A 41 -11.86 -3.89 6.59
N ASN A 42 -10.83 -4.50 7.19
CA ASN A 42 -9.78 -3.75 7.88
C ASN A 42 -8.76 -3.20 6.88
N ILE A 43 -8.01 -2.18 7.29
CA ILE A 43 -6.90 -1.63 6.48
C ILE A 43 -5.60 -1.76 7.28
N PRO A 44 -4.81 -2.82 7.04
CA PRO A 44 -3.43 -2.90 7.48
C PRO A 44 -2.54 -1.96 6.65
N ASP A 45 -1.65 -1.24 7.34
CA ASP A 45 -0.59 -0.43 6.76
C ASP A 45 0.72 -1.23 6.76
N VAL A 46 1.32 -1.41 5.59
CA VAL A 46 2.65 -2.04 5.44
C VAL A 46 3.69 -0.94 5.36
N ILE A 47 4.50 -0.79 6.40
CA ILE A 47 5.44 0.31 6.57
C ILE A 47 6.84 -0.18 6.22
N PHE A 48 7.32 0.17 5.02
CA PHE A 48 8.66 -0.18 4.57
C PHE A 48 9.72 0.72 5.22
N THR A 49 10.83 0.11 5.63
CA THR A 49 11.99 0.80 6.20
C THR A 49 12.97 1.30 5.13
N SER A 50 12.79 0.86 3.88
CA SER A 50 13.56 1.24 2.70
C SER A 50 12.62 1.49 1.50
N PRO A 51 13.06 2.22 0.46
CA PRO A 51 12.26 2.36 -0.76
C PRO A 51 11.94 1.00 -1.39
N ILE A 52 10.69 0.81 -1.80
CA ILE A 52 10.26 -0.41 -2.50
C ILE A 52 10.94 -0.47 -3.88
N GLU A 53 11.77 -1.48 -4.12
CA GLU A 53 12.51 -1.63 -5.37
C GLU A 53 11.59 -2.00 -6.55
N ASN A 54 10.61 -2.88 -6.32
CA ASN A 54 9.70 -3.38 -7.34
C ASN A 54 8.24 -3.39 -6.87
N LEU A 55 7.52 -2.31 -7.16
CA LEU A 55 6.10 -2.17 -6.82
C LEU A 55 5.22 -3.26 -7.44
N ALA A 56 5.53 -3.73 -8.66
CA ALA A 56 4.73 -4.75 -9.33
C ALA A 56 4.87 -6.13 -8.68
N GLU A 57 6.05 -6.43 -8.13
CA GLU A 57 6.29 -7.65 -7.37
C GLU A 57 5.58 -7.61 -6.02
N VAL A 58 5.65 -6.50 -5.29
CA VAL A 58 4.89 -6.31 -4.04
C VAL A 58 3.39 -6.51 -4.27
N ALA A 59 2.82 -5.89 -5.30
CA ALA A 59 1.42 -6.07 -5.69
C ALA A 59 1.08 -7.56 -5.92
N LYS A 60 1.86 -8.23 -6.78
CA LYS A 60 1.68 -9.65 -7.11
C LYS A 60 1.82 -10.57 -5.89
N CYS A 61 2.66 -10.19 -4.93
CA CYS A 61 2.82 -10.92 -3.69
C CYS A 61 1.57 -10.77 -2.81
N LEU A 62 1.07 -9.55 -2.61
CA LEU A 62 -0.14 -9.28 -1.84
C LEU A 62 -1.39 -9.93 -2.44
N ASP A 63 -1.54 -9.95 -3.77
CA ASP A 63 -2.65 -10.60 -4.48
C ASP A 63 -2.79 -12.11 -4.20
N LYS A 64 -1.73 -12.75 -3.69
CA LYS A 64 -1.71 -14.20 -3.41
C LYS A 64 -2.06 -14.55 -1.97
N VAL A 65 -2.14 -13.57 -1.08
CA VAL A 65 -2.44 -13.78 0.33
C VAL A 65 -3.95 -13.98 0.49
N ASP A 66 -4.36 -15.13 1.04
CA ASP A 66 -5.78 -15.42 1.24
C ASP A 66 -6.40 -14.41 2.22
N GLY A 67 -7.55 -13.86 1.86
CA GLY A 67 -8.23 -12.81 2.63
C GLY A 67 -7.73 -11.38 2.40
N VAL A 68 -6.68 -11.15 1.61
CA VAL A 68 -6.40 -9.81 1.07
C VAL A 68 -7.44 -9.50 -0.01
N VAL A 69 -8.17 -8.40 0.19
CA VAL A 69 -9.23 -7.96 -0.73
C VAL A 69 -8.67 -7.07 -1.84
N ASP A 70 -7.76 -6.15 -1.48
CA ASP A 70 -7.09 -5.22 -2.41
C ASP A 70 -5.85 -4.63 -1.72
N HIS A 71 -5.03 -3.88 -2.46
CA HIS A 71 -3.85 -3.19 -1.97
C HIS A 71 -3.71 -1.76 -2.53
N GLY A 72 -2.96 -0.90 -1.86
CA GLY A 72 -2.76 0.50 -2.28
C GLY A 72 -1.84 0.72 -3.49
N VAL A 73 -1.28 -0.32 -4.10
CA VAL A 73 -0.36 -0.18 -5.23
C VAL A 73 -1.13 0.05 -6.54
N VAL A 74 -1.06 1.28 -7.06
CA VAL A 74 -1.61 1.63 -8.38
C VAL A 74 -0.48 1.63 -9.41
N SER A 75 -0.52 0.69 -10.35
CA SER A 75 0.49 0.54 -11.41
C SER A 75 -0.14 0.26 -12.77
N LYS A 76 0.61 0.51 -13.86
CA LYS A 76 0.20 0.22 -15.26
C LYS A 76 -1.09 0.93 -15.74
N VAL A 77 -1.47 2.02 -15.09
CA VAL A 77 -2.59 2.88 -15.52
C VAL A 77 -2.02 4.12 -16.22
N PRO A 78 -2.41 4.40 -17.49
CA PRO A 78 -2.09 5.68 -18.13
C PRO A 78 -2.58 6.84 -17.28
N CYS A 79 -1.69 7.76 -16.93
CA CYS A 79 -2.04 8.86 -16.05
C CYS A 79 -1.31 10.15 -16.40
N THR A 80 -1.97 11.27 -16.09
CA THR A 80 -1.37 12.59 -16.02
C THR A 80 -1.12 12.91 -14.55
N VAL A 81 0.13 13.20 -14.20
CA VAL A 81 0.51 13.60 -12.85
C VAL A 81 0.76 15.11 -12.83
N VAL A 82 0.00 15.83 -12.00
CA VAL A 82 0.19 17.26 -11.77
C VAL A 82 0.88 17.46 -10.43
N ILE A 83 2.12 17.93 -10.46
CA ILE A 83 2.94 18.19 -9.28
C ILE A 83 2.99 19.70 -9.04
N ALA A 84 2.36 20.16 -7.96
CA ALA A 84 2.43 21.55 -7.51
C ALA A 84 3.60 21.72 -6.53
N SER A 85 4.44 22.73 -6.76
CA SER A 85 5.52 23.13 -5.86
C SER A 85 5.51 24.65 -5.66
N GLN A 86 6.37 25.15 -4.76
CA GLN A 86 6.56 26.59 -4.55
C GLN A 86 7.03 27.32 -5.82
N THR A 87 7.65 26.61 -6.78
CA THR A 87 8.17 27.18 -8.03
C THR A 87 7.21 27.06 -9.21
N GLY A 88 6.04 26.44 -9.03
CA GLY A 88 5.00 26.34 -10.03
C GLY A 88 4.44 24.92 -10.20
N LEU A 89 3.82 24.69 -11.35
CA LEU A 89 3.21 23.41 -11.72
C LEU A 89 4.11 22.64 -12.68
N LYS A 90 4.27 21.34 -12.45
CA LYS A 90 4.87 20.39 -13.39
C LYS A 90 3.83 19.33 -13.76
N ILE A 91 3.54 19.24 -15.06
CA ILE A 91 2.60 18.24 -15.61
C ILE A 91 3.43 17.15 -16.28
N LEU A 92 3.18 15.90 -15.91
CA LEU A 92 3.80 14.71 -16.50
C LEU A 92 2.71 13.84 -17.12
N ASP A 93 2.69 13.74 -18.45
CA ASP A 93 1.81 12.84 -19.17
C ASP A 93 2.51 11.50 -19.43
N LYS A 94 2.02 10.43 -18.78
CA LYS A 94 2.41 9.04 -19.06
C LYS A 94 1.25 8.30 -19.72
N LEU A 95 0.72 8.88 -20.80
CA LEU A 95 -0.37 8.28 -21.60
C LEU A 95 0.12 7.09 -22.44
N THR A 96 1.43 6.96 -22.66
CA THR A 96 2.02 5.94 -23.54
C THR A 96 3.37 5.42 -23.05
N ALA A 97 3.58 5.28 -21.73
CA ALA A 97 4.78 4.58 -21.28
C ALA A 97 4.66 3.13 -21.73
N ASP A 98 5.47 2.75 -22.73
CA ASP A 98 5.57 1.39 -23.25
C ASP A 98 5.49 0.40 -22.09
N ILE A 99 4.44 -0.41 -22.08
CA ILE A 99 4.31 -1.54 -21.16
C ILE A 99 5.35 -2.56 -21.59
N VAL A 100 6.61 -2.31 -21.27
CA VAL A 100 7.64 -3.33 -21.19
C VAL A 100 7.61 -3.79 -19.75
N GLY A 101 6.73 -4.76 -19.50
CA GLY A 101 6.78 -5.59 -18.29
C GLY A 101 7.74 -6.75 -18.48
#